data_AF-A0A1H7QBN0-F1
#
_entry.id   AF-A0A1H7QBN0-F1
#
_cell.length_a   1.000
_cell.length_b   1.000
_cell.length_c   1.000
_cell.angle_alpha   90.00
_cell.angle_beta   90.00
_cell.angle_gamma   90.00
#
_symmetry.space_group_name_H-M   'P 1'
#
loop_
_entity.id
_entity.type
_entity.pdbx_description
1 polymer ?
#
loop_
_entity_poly.entity_id
_entity_poly.type
_entity_poly.pdbx_seq_one_letter_code
_entity_poly.pdbx_strand_id
1 'polypeptide(L)'
;MKTDNTSPLRKISFKYRAGPAALRCLSEGAAYFARPSEFNDCLEAQFDHSSVADYIAQMDQTIKEIAQQRGGVGGYSLPEHALASFETKYACDNASFLDAAQKVGIYSTASRPDNQPMWAYYCDNSKGFCFELEWPDPLLAKYQIVPIGVDYSSTARIYNRADVFEKLIREEANLHPKWSMAQILEETRTDFFNFRFQMLNTCRAASIKHSDWAHENEVRFITPRAGPVPIIKDILKRVYFVRTGASYAMNGRQRNVRSDANRYGAHHKDPARQPQAHPQNCLPTDPTPLRNSRQFLARPARR
;
A
#
# COMPACT_ATOMS: atom_id res chain seq x y z
N MET A 1 -8.94 -4.71 -40.50
CA MET A 1 -9.22 -3.94 -39.26
C MET A 1 -8.95 -4.84 -38.07
N LYS A 2 -7.81 -4.68 -37.39
CA LYS A 2 -7.60 -5.31 -36.08
C LYS A 2 -8.31 -4.42 -35.07
N THR A 3 -9.40 -4.91 -34.48
CA THR A 3 -10.05 -4.24 -33.35
C THR A 3 -9.11 -4.34 -32.17
N ASP A 4 -8.47 -3.22 -31.84
CA ASP A 4 -7.63 -3.07 -30.66
C ASP A 4 -8.56 -3.15 -29.44
N ASN A 5 -8.76 -4.37 -28.93
CA ASN A 5 -9.61 -4.65 -27.78
C ASN A 5 -8.80 -4.40 -26.51
N THR A 6 -8.26 -3.18 -26.37
CA THR A 6 -7.62 -2.69 -25.15
C THR A 6 -8.69 -2.15 -24.22
N SER A 7 -9.67 -3.00 -23.89
CA SER A 7 -10.52 -2.72 -22.73
C SER A 7 -9.58 -2.52 -21.53
N PRO A 8 -9.66 -1.39 -20.81
CA PRO A 8 -8.74 -1.11 -19.71
C PRO A 8 -8.79 -2.28 -18.73
N LEU A 9 -7.62 -2.76 -18.31
CA LEU A 9 -7.49 -3.82 -17.32
C LEU A 9 -8.34 -3.46 -16.10
N ARG A 10 -9.46 -4.18 -15.92
CA ARG A 10 -10.36 -3.96 -14.78
C ARG A 10 -9.59 -4.32 -13.51
N LYS A 11 -9.41 -3.33 -12.65
CA LYS A 11 -8.82 -3.52 -11.32
C LYS A 11 -9.91 -4.06 -10.41
N ILE A 12 -9.97 -5.39 -10.31
CA ILE A 12 -10.92 -6.10 -9.45
C ILE A 12 -10.17 -6.61 -8.22
N SER A 13 -10.79 -6.51 -7.06
CA SER A 13 -10.23 -7.00 -5.80
C SER A 13 -11.33 -7.47 -4.85
N PHE A 14 -10.95 -8.26 -3.84
CA PHE A 14 -11.88 -8.91 -2.93
C PHE A 14 -11.65 -8.50 -1.48
N LYS A 15 -12.68 -8.00 -0.80
CA LYS A 15 -12.61 -7.60 0.62
C LYS A 15 -13.45 -8.54 1.49
N TYR A 16 -12.77 -9.22 2.40
CA TYR A 16 -13.37 -10.14 3.37
C TYR A 16 -13.75 -9.38 4.65
N ARG A 17 -14.96 -9.60 5.16
CA ARG A 17 -15.49 -8.91 6.34
C ARG A 17 -16.43 -9.80 7.15
N ALA A 18 -16.36 -9.68 8.47
CA ALA A 18 -17.39 -10.18 9.37
C ALA A 18 -18.73 -9.45 9.14
N GLY A 19 -19.84 -10.11 9.47
CA GLY A 19 -21.20 -9.60 9.21
C GLY A 19 -21.45 -8.15 9.68
N PRO A 20 -21.21 -7.82 10.96
CA PRO A 20 -21.40 -6.45 11.46
C PRO A 20 -20.56 -5.40 10.72
N ALA A 21 -19.31 -5.74 10.35
CA ALA A 21 -18.43 -4.84 9.63
C ALA A 21 -18.84 -4.66 8.15
N ALA A 22 -19.34 -5.72 7.52
CA ALA A 22 -19.91 -5.67 6.18
C ALA A 22 -21.15 -4.78 6.15
N LEU A 23 -22.08 -4.97 7.09
CA LEU A 23 -23.31 -4.18 7.18
C LEU A 23 -22.99 -2.68 7.37
N ARG A 24 -22.08 -2.35 8.28
CA ARG A 24 -21.65 -0.96 8.51
C ARG A 24 -21.10 -0.31 7.24
N CYS A 25 -20.23 -1.02 6.52
CA CYS A 25 -19.62 -0.54 5.28
C CYS A 25 -20.69 -0.25 4.20
N LEU A 26 -21.72 -1.10 4.11
CA LEU A 26 -22.84 -0.91 3.19
C LEU A 26 -23.76 0.23 3.62
N SER A 27 -24.10 0.33 4.90
CA SER A 27 -25.01 1.38 5.41
C SER A 27 -24.40 2.77 5.34
N GLU A 28 -23.11 2.89 5.63
CA GLU A 28 -22.38 4.17 5.56
C GLU A 28 -21.98 4.52 4.12
N GLY A 29 -21.99 3.55 3.20
CA GLY A 29 -21.52 3.74 1.83
C GLY A 29 -20.02 4.08 1.74
N ALA A 30 -19.25 3.77 2.79
CA ALA A 30 -17.86 4.17 2.93
C ALA A 30 -16.90 2.99 3.09
N ALA A 31 -15.76 3.09 2.39
CA ALA A 31 -14.62 2.22 2.57
C ALA A 31 -13.69 2.87 3.60
N TYR A 32 -13.47 2.21 4.75
CA TYR A 32 -12.50 2.69 5.73
C TYR A 32 -11.09 2.26 5.34
N PHE A 33 -10.22 3.23 5.08
CA PHE A 33 -8.79 3.05 4.83
C PHE A 33 -8.05 3.19 6.16
N ALA A 34 -7.45 2.10 6.64
CA ALA A 34 -6.82 2.03 7.96
C ALA A 34 -5.42 2.64 7.96
N ARG A 35 -4.98 3.15 9.11
CA ARG A 35 -3.57 3.53 9.34
C ARG A 35 -2.70 2.27 9.39
N PRO A 36 -1.39 2.37 9.06
CA PRO A 36 -0.45 1.27 9.26
C PRO A 36 -0.49 0.69 10.69
N SER A 37 -0.60 1.56 11.70
CA SER A 37 -0.67 1.16 13.12
C SER A 37 -1.91 0.35 13.50
N GLU A 38 -2.92 0.25 12.62
CA GLU A 38 -4.15 -0.54 12.86
C GLU A 38 -4.04 -1.98 12.32
N PHE A 39 -2.92 -2.35 11.70
CA PHE A 39 -2.67 -3.71 11.20
C PHE A 39 -1.99 -4.59 12.24
N ASN A 40 -2.16 -5.91 12.06
CA ASN A 40 -1.59 -6.92 12.95
C ASN A 40 -0.14 -7.30 12.59
N ASP A 41 0.39 -6.87 11.44
CA ASP A 41 1.80 -7.07 11.10
C ASP A 41 2.63 -6.06 11.91
N CYS A 42 3.50 -6.54 12.79
CA CYS A 42 4.35 -5.69 13.62
C CYS A 42 5.37 -4.88 12.80
N LEU A 43 5.58 -5.25 11.53
CA LEU A 43 6.46 -4.57 10.61
C LEU A 43 5.70 -3.64 9.64
N GLU A 44 4.39 -3.46 9.80
CA GLU A 44 3.57 -2.63 8.91
C GLU A 44 4.11 -1.19 8.79
N ALA A 45 4.52 -0.81 7.57
CA ALA A 45 5.20 0.46 7.27
C ALA A 45 6.40 0.77 8.19
N GLN A 46 7.06 -0.26 8.73
CA GLN A 46 8.31 -0.16 9.49
C GLN A 46 9.49 -0.52 8.57
N PHE A 47 10.53 0.31 8.57
CA PHE A 47 11.73 0.12 7.76
C PHE A 47 12.87 0.99 8.29
N ASP A 48 14.09 0.54 8.06
CA ASP A 48 15.30 1.35 8.21
C ASP A 48 15.59 2.07 6.90
N HIS A 49 16.26 3.21 6.96
CA HIS A 49 16.68 3.91 5.75
C HIS A 49 18.02 3.38 5.26
N SER A 50 18.22 3.34 3.94
CA SER A 50 19.56 3.15 3.37
C SER A 50 20.50 4.27 3.81
N SER A 51 21.81 3.98 3.78
CA SER A 51 22.82 5.00 4.02
C SER A 51 22.76 6.10 2.93
N VAL A 52 23.32 7.26 3.26
CA VAL A 52 23.47 8.37 2.28
C VAL A 52 24.37 7.94 1.12
N ALA A 53 25.42 7.17 1.40
CA ALA A 53 26.31 6.64 0.38
C ALA A 53 25.57 5.73 -0.61
N ASP A 54 24.75 4.79 -0.12
CA ASP A 54 23.97 3.89 -0.98
C ASP A 54 22.93 4.64 -1.81
N TYR A 55 22.29 5.67 -1.22
CA TYR A 55 21.35 6.53 -1.94
C TYR A 55 22.03 7.27 -3.09
N ILE A 56 23.19 7.91 -2.83
CA ILE A 56 23.95 8.65 -3.84
C ILE A 56 24.46 7.69 -4.92
N ALA A 57 25.01 6.53 -4.54
CA ALA A 57 25.53 5.54 -5.47
C ALA A 57 24.45 5.01 -6.42
N GLN A 58 23.25 4.71 -5.92
CA GLN A 58 22.13 4.25 -6.75
C GLN A 58 21.67 5.33 -7.74
N MET A 59 21.58 6.59 -7.29
CA MET A 59 21.25 7.72 -8.17
C MET A 59 22.29 7.91 -9.27
N ASP A 60 23.58 7.92 -8.91
CA ASP A 60 24.70 8.08 -9.84
C ASP A 60 24.71 6.97 -10.90
N GLN A 61 24.61 5.72 -10.45
CA GLN A 61 24.58 4.55 -11.34
C GLN A 61 23.43 4.64 -12.34
N THR A 62 22.23 4.96 -11.87
CA THR A 62 21.06 5.13 -12.73
C THR A 62 21.28 6.21 -13.80
N ILE A 63 21.79 7.37 -13.39
CA ILE A 63 22.01 8.50 -14.29
C ILE A 63 23.09 8.16 -15.32
N LYS A 64 24.17 7.49 -14.91
CA LYS A 64 25.23 7.02 -15.80
C LYS A 64 24.70 6.06 -16.86
N GLU A 65 23.92 5.07 -16.45
CA GLU A 65 23.37 4.08 -17.38
C GLU A 65 22.46 4.72 -18.43
N ILE A 66 21.54 5.61 -18.03
CA ILE A 66 20.65 6.28 -18.97
C ILE A 66 21.43 7.22 -19.90
N ALA A 67 22.43 7.95 -19.39
CA ALA A 67 23.27 8.81 -20.21
C ALA A 67 24.09 7.99 -21.23
N GLN A 68 24.66 6.86 -20.81
CA GLN A 68 25.42 5.97 -21.68
C GLN A 68 24.54 5.38 -22.79
N GLN A 69 23.31 4.96 -22.47
CA GLN A 69 22.33 4.50 -23.47
C GLN A 69 21.99 5.57 -24.52
N ARG A 70 22.17 6.85 -24.17
CA ARG A 70 21.96 8.00 -25.06
C ARG A 70 23.24 8.48 -25.76
N GLY A 71 24.35 7.75 -25.62
CA GLY A 71 25.65 8.13 -26.19
C GLY A 71 26.26 9.39 -25.58
N GLY A 72 25.82 9.77 -24.37
CA GLY A 72 26.31 10.93 -23.64
C GLY A 72 27.13 10.57 -22.40
N VAL A 73 27.65 11.58 -21.74
CA VAL A 73 28.24 11.47 -20.40
C VAL A 73 27.22 11.94 -19.37
N GLY A 74 27.08 11.20 -18.28
CA GLY A 74 26.24 11.54 -17.15
C GLY A 74 26.84 11.06 -15.85
N GLY A 75 26.24 11.48 -14.75
CA GLY A 75 26.64 11.10 -13.42
C GLY A 75 26.06 12.06 -12.40
N TYR A 76 25.97 11.59 -11.17
CA TYR A 76 25.60 12.37 -10.03
C TYR A 76 26.69 12.21 -8.97
N SER A 77 27.44 13.28 -8.75
CA SER A 77 28.42 13.34 -7.67
C SER A 77 28.05 14.50 -6.77
N LEU A 78 28.00 14.23 -5.48
CA LEU A 78 27.88 15.28 -4.48
C LEU A 78 29.28 15.82 -4.16
N PRO A 79 29.52 17.14 -4.29
CA PRO A 79 30.79 17.72 -3.87
C PRO A 79 31.06 17.45 -2.38
N GLU A 80 32.31 17.16 -2.01
CA GLU A 80 32.69 16.80 -0.64
C GLU A 80 32.25 17.85 0.40
N HIS A 81 32.41 19.14 0.08
CA HIS A 81 32.00 20.25 0.95
C HIS A 81 30.47 20.34 1.15
N ALA A 82 29.67 19.71 0.29
CA ALA A 82 28.22 19.68 0.38
C ALA A 82 27.69 18.40 1.07
N LEU A 83 28.56 17.46 1.43
CA LEU A 83 28.14 16.18 2.02
C LEU A 83 27.40 16.37 3.35
N ALA A 84 27.97 17.13 4.28
CA ALA A 84 27.37 17.33 5.61
C ALA A 84 25.98 18.00 5.55
N SER A 85 25.82 19.00 4.67
CA SER A 85 24.52 19.68 4.50
C SER A 85 23.49 18.76 3.83
N PHE A 86 23.92 17.94 2.88
CA PHE A 86 23.08 16.92 2.25
C PHE A 86 22.66 15.84 3.24
N GLU A 87 23.57 15.31 4.06
CA GLU A 87 23.26 14.31 5.10
C GLU A 87 22.22 14.84 6.09
N THR A 88 22.39 16.09 6.53
CA THR A 88 21.43 16.75 7.43
C THR A 88 20.05 16.86 6.79
N LYS A 89 19.99 17.30 5.52
CA LYS A 89 18.73 17.38 4.77
C LYS A 89 18.12 16.01 4.55
N TYR A 90 18.92 15.02 4.18
CA TYR A 90 18.48 13.66 3.93
C TYR A 90 17.86 13.03 5.18
N ALA A 91 18.47 13.24 6.35
CA ALA A 91 17.92 12.79 7.63
C ALA A 91 16.56 13.44 7.95
N CYS A 92 16.43 14.75 7.73
CA CYS A 92 15.17 15.48 7.91
C CYS A 92 14.08 14.99 6.95
N ASP A 93 14.42 14.79 5.68
CA ASP A 93 13.51 14.27 4.67
C ASP A 93 13.09 12.82 4.98
N ASN A 94 13.99 12.00 5.54
CA ASN A 94 13.71 10.64 5.97
C ASN A 94 12.74 10.59 7.15
N ALA A 95 12.95 11.45 8.16
CA ALA A 95 12.03 11.56 9.29
C ALA A 95 10.63 12.01 8.85
N SER A 96 10.56 12.99 7.95
CA SER A 96 9.29 13.47 7.36
C SER A 96 8.61 12.37 6.52
N PHE A 97 9.40 11.58 5.78
CA PHE A 97 8.91 10.46 4.99
C PHE A 97 8.31 9.36 5.87
N LEU A 98 8.99 9.01 6.97
CA LEU A 98 8.50 8.01 7.94
C LEU A 98 7.17 8.46 8.55
N ASP A 99 7.06 9.71 8.99
CA ASP A 99 5.82 10.29 9.50
C ASP A 99 4.68 10.26 8.44
N ALA A 100 4.99 10.60 7.20
CA ALA A 100 4.02 10.53 6.10
C ALA A 100 3.55 9.08 5.84
N ALA A 101 4.46 8.11 5.86
CA ALA A 101 4.14 6.70 5.71
C ALA A 101 3.21 6.19 6.81
N GLN A 102 3.28 6.73 8.02
CA GLN A 102 2.39 6.37 9.13
C GLN A 102 0.98 7.00 9.04
N LYS A 103 0.77 7.97 8.14
CA LYS A 103 -0.50 8.71 8.01
C LYS A 103 -1.38 8.25 6.85
N VAL A 104 -0.83 7.46 5.93
CA VAL A 104 -1.59 6.96 4.78
C VAL A 104 -2.77 6.11 5.20
N GLY A 105 -3.77 6.06 4.35
CA GLY A 105 -4.86 5.12 4.48
C GLY A 105 -4.60 3.89 3.62
N ILE A 106 -4.77 2.71 4.19
CA ILE A 106 -4.57 1.42 3.51
C ILE A 106 -5.90 0.68 3.48
N TYR A 107 -6.32 0.27 2.29
CA TYR A 107 -7.44 -0.63 2.09
C TYR A 107 -6.95 -1.94 1.49
N SER A 108 -6.71 -2.93 2.36
CA SER A 108 -6.21 -4.25 2.02
C SER A 108 -7.28 -5.14 1.41
N THR A 109 -6.97 -5.80 0.30
CA THR A 109 -7.85 -6.69 -0.44
C THR A 109 -7.07 -7.92 -0.94
N ALA A 110 -7.77 -8.98 -1.33
CA ALA A 110 -7.16 -10.13 -1.99
C ALA A 110 -7.44 -10.11 -3.50
N SER A 111 -6.68 -10.90 -4.24
CA SER A 111 -6.83 -11.07 -5.69
C SER A 111 -7.96 -12.03 -6.11
N ARG A 112 -8.51 -12.84 -5.18
CA ARG A 112 -9.56 -13.84 -5.48
C ARG A 112 -10.61 -13.95 -4.37
N PRO A 113 -11.86 -14.39 -4.68
CA PRO A 113 -12.96 -14.53 -3.71
C PRO A 113 -12.94 -15.85 -2.92
N ASP A 114 -12.14 -16.83 -3.34
CA ASP A 114 -12.05 -18.19 -2.78
C ASP A 114 -10.76 -18.39 -1.95
N ASN A 115 -10.29 -17.34 -1.27
CA ASN A 115 -9.11 -17.42 -0.41
C ASN A 115 -9.51 -17.95 0.99
N GLN A 116 -9.32 -19.25 1.23
CA GLN A 116 -9.73 -19.94 2.46
C GLN A 116 -9.14 -19.31 3.75
N PRO A 117 -7.82 -19.01 3.83
CA PRO A 117 -7.27 -18.22 4.94
C PRO A 117 -8.02 -16.92 5.21
N MET A 118 -8.35 -16.15 4.17
CA MET A 118 -9.07 -14.88 4.32
C MET A 118 -10.49 -15.08 4.86
N TRP A 119 -11.19 -16.13 4.42
CA TRP A 119 -12.50 -16.51 4.98
C TRP A 119 -12.40 -16.91 6.46
N ALA A 120 -11.35 -17.62 6.85
CA ALA A 120 -11.14 -18.01 8.25
C ALA A 120 -10.88 -16.77 9.13
N TYR A 121 -9.91 -15.94 8.76
CA TYR A 121 -9.43 -14.83 9.59
C TYR A 121 -10.34 -13.61 9.60
N TYR A 122 -10.92 -13.25 8.44
CA TYR A 122 -11.62 -11.96 8.28
C TYR A 122 -13.14 -12.09 8.16
N CYS A 123 -13.66 -13.30 8.04
CA CYS A 123 -15.10 -13.57 7.91
C CYS A 123 -15.66 -14.39 9.08
N ASP A 124 -15.23 -14.15 10.32
CA ASP A 124 -15.77 -14.80 11.52
C ASP A 124 -15.85 -16.35 11.37
N ASN A 125 -14.72 -16.97 11.04
CA ASN A 125 -14.63 -18.40 10.74
C ASN A 125 -15.58 -18.84 9.61
N SER A 126 -15.50 -18.19 8.44
CA SER A 126 -16.29 -18.48 7.24
C SER A 126 -17.80 -18.18 7.33
N LYS A 127 -18.24 -17.33 8.27
CA LYS A 127 -19.64 -16.90 8.44
C LYS A 127 -19.92 -15.47 7.94
N GLY A 128 -18.90 -14.79 7.44
CA GLY A 128 -18.96 -13.41 6.96
C GLY A 128 -19.28 -13.27 5.47
N PHE A 129 -18.77 -12.18 4.90
CA PHE A 129 -19.04 -11.75 3.52
C PHE A 129 -17.73 -11.42 2.81
N CYS A 130 -17.71 -11.62 1.49
CA CYS A 130 -16.65 -11.15 0.62
C CYS A 130 -17.22 -10.20 -0.42
N PHE A 131 -16.71 -8.98 -0.49
CA PHE A 131 -17.11 -7.97 -1.47
C PHE A 131 -16.19 -8.06 -2.69
N GLU A 132 -16.77 -8.21 -3.88
CA GLU A 132 -16.06 -7.91 -5.12
C GLU A 132 -16.15 -6.42 -5.40
N LEU A 133 -14.99 -5.80 -5.55
CA LEU A 133 -14.84 -4.38 -5.79
C LEU A 133 -14.17 -4.17 -7.15
N GLU A 134 -14.75 -3.33 -7.99
CA GLU A 134 -14.13 -2.85 -9.22
C GLU A 134 -13.68 -1.40 -9.01
N TRP A 135 -12.45 -1.09 -9.39
CA TRP A 135 -11.82 0.21 -9.15
C TRP A 135 -11.57 0.98 -10.46
N PRO A 136 -12.58 1.72 -10.97
CA PRO A 136 -12.42 2.58 -12.14
C PRO A 136 -11.34 3.65 -11.94
N ASP A 137 -10.55 3.89 -12.99
CA ASP A 137 -9.52 4.94 -13.00
C ASP A 137 -10.04 6.35 -12.62
N PRO A 138 -11.24 6.79 -13.04
CA PRO A 138 -11.78 8.07 -12.61
C PRO A 138 -11.97 8.19 -11.09
N LEU A 139 -12.31 7.08 -10.42
CA LEU A 139 -12.46 7.08 -8.96
C LEU A 139 -11.10 7.04 -8.27
N LEU A 140 -10.17 6.24 -8.79
CA LEU A 140 -8.79 6.25 -8.30
C LEU A 140 -8.19 7.66 -8.38
N ALA A 141 -8.38 8.36 -9.50
CA ALA A 141 -7.99 9.76 -9.68
C ALA A 141 -8.68 10.71 -8.71
N LYS A 142 -10.01 10.64 -8.60
CA LYS A 142 -10.81 11.52 -7.73
C LYS A 142 -10.37 11.44 -6.26
N TYR A 143 -10.09 10.24 -5.77
CA TYR A 143 -9.76 10.00 -4.37
C TYR A 143 -8.24 9.85 -4.13
N GLN A 144 -7.41 10.05 -5.16
CA GLN A 144 -5.95 9.87 -5.10
C GLN A 144 -5.56 8.49 -4.56
N ILE A 145 -6.28 7.46 -5.00
CA ILE A 145 -6.05 6.07 -4.58
C ILE A 145 -5.04 5.43 -5.53
N VAL A 146 -3.98 4.86 -4.95
CA VAL A 146 -2.96 4.12 -5.70
C VAL A 146 -3.09 2.64 -5.38
N PRO A 147 -3.40 1.79 -6.38
CA PRO A 147 -3.34 0.33 -6.22
C PRO A 147 -1.89 -0.14 -6.27
N ILE A 148 -1.51 -1.00 -5.35
CA ILE A 148 -0.16 -1.56 -5.25
C ILE A 148 -0.20 -2.98 -4.69
N GLY A 149 0.61 -3.87 -5.25
CA GLY A 149 0.80 -5.20 -4.71
C GLY A 149 1.67 -5.17 -3.46
N VAL A 150 1.47 -6.11 -2.56
CA VAL A 150 2.33 -6.23 -1.37
C VAL A 150 3.57 -7.05 -1.71
N ASP A 151 4.73 -6.49 -1.38
CA ASP A 151 6.01 -7.19 -1.42
C ASP A 151 6.21 -7.95 -0.10
N TYR A 152 6.62 -9.21 -0.17
CA TYR A 152 6.81 -10.05 0.99
C TYR A 152 8.29 -10.33 1.23
N SER A 153 8.76 -10.10 2.45
CA SER A 153 10.16 -10.35 2.83
C SER A 153 10.27 -10.88 4.26
N SER A 154 11.25 -11.75 4.50
CA SER A 154 11.63 -12.27 5.82
C SER A 154 12.80 -11.52 6.46
N THR A 155 13.40 -10.56 5.77
CA THR A 155 14.59 -9.83 6.24
C THR A 155 14.25 -8.43 6.76
N ALA A 156 15.20 -7.82 7.45
CA ALA A 156 15.14 -6.39 7.77
C ALA A 156 14.92 -5.56 6.50
N ARG A 157 14.05 -4.56 6.60
CA ARG A 157 13.60 -3.75 5.47
C ARG A 157 14.45 -2.51 5.39
N ILE A 158 15.46 -2.52 4.52
CA ILE A 158 16.24 -1.32 4.20
C ILE A 158 15.56 -0.63 3.02
N TYR A 159 15.09 0.59 3.27
CA TYR A 159 14.37 1.39 2.30
C TYR A 159 15.30 2.42 1.67
N ASN A 160 15.62 2.22 0.39
CA ASN A 160 16.31 3.21 -0.43
C ASN A 160 15.31 3.96 -1.32
N ARG A 161 15.16 5.27 -1.09
CA ARG A 161 14.28 6.12 -1.90
C ARG A 161 14.77 6.25 -3.35
N ALA A 162 16.06 6.01 -3.60
CA ALA A 162 16.64 6.06 -4.94
C ALA A 162 16.07 5.00 -5.89
N ASP A 163 15.52 3.88 -5.39
CA ASP A 163 14.92 2.87 -6.26
C ASP A 163 13.67 3.41 -6.97
N VAL A 164 12.88 4.23 -6.27
CA VAL A 164 11.71 4.90 -6.87
C VAL A 164 12.16 6.00 -7.83
N PHE A 165 13.24 6.70 -7.51
CA PHE A 165 13.85 7.68 -8.42
C PHE A 165 14.28 6.99 -9.71
N GLU A 166 14.96 5.84 -9.60
CA GLU A 166 15.38 5.03 -10.74
C GLU A 166 14.21 4.65 -11.63
N LYS A 167 13.14 4.11 -11.04
CA LYS A 167 11.94 3.76 -11.79
C LYS A 167 11.39 4.96 -12.55
N LEU A 168 11.21 6.09 -11.87
CA LEU A 168 10.61 7.28 -12.45
C LEU A 168 11.49 7.92 -13.54
N ILE A 169 12.81 7.97 -13.35
CA ILE A 169 13.71 8.57 -14.33
C ILE A 169 13.83 7.68 -15.58
N ARG A 170 13.80 6.35 -15.43
CA ARG A 170 13.70 5.42 -16.57
C ARG A 170 12.37 5.56 -17.31
N GLU A 171 11.26 5.74 -16.59
CA GLU A 171 9.95 6.04 -17.22
C GLU A 171 9.99 7.33 -18.03
N GLU A 172 10.51 8.44 -17.47
CA GLU A 172 10.65 9.69 -18.22
C GLU A 172 11.61 9.54 -19.41
N ALA A 173 12.69 8.79 -19.25
CA ALA A 173 13.60 8.48 -20.34
C ALA A 173 12.89 7.73 -21.49
N ASN A 174 12.08 6.73 -21.17
CA ASN A 174 11.34 5.95 -22.17
C ASN A 174 10.24 6.77 -22.87
N LEU A 175 9.56 7.65 -22.13
CA LEU A 175 8.56 8.56 -22.68
C LEU A 175 9.18 9.60 -23.62
N HIS A 176 10.43 9.99 -23.35
CA HIS A 176 11.14 11.01 -24.11
C HIS A 176 12.48 10.49 -24.67
N PRO A 177 12.44 9.63 -25.70
CA PRO A 177 13.66 8.99 -26.23
C PRO A 177 14.66 9.98 -26.83
N LYS A 178 14.22 11.20 -27.18
CA LYS A 178 15.06 12.25 -27.78
C LYS A 178 15.64 13.25 -26.78
N TRP A 179 15.21 13.23 -25.51
CA TRP A 179 15.73 14.17 -24.53
C TRP A 179 17.21 13.90 -24.21
N SER A 180 17.96 14.91 -23.80
CA SER A 180 19.26 14.68 -23.17
C SER A 180 19.08 14.26 -21.71
N MET A 181 20.14 13.73 -21.08
CA MET A 181 20.11 13.45 -19.64
C MET A 181 19.82 14.71 -18.82
N ALA A 182 20.35 15.86 -19.23
CA ALA A 182 20.10 17.15 -18.57
C ALA A 182 18.62 17.55 -18.62
N GLN A 183 17.94 17.32 -19.75
CA GLN A 183 16.49 17.59 -19.88
C GLN A 183 15.66 16.66 -18.99
N ILE A 184 16.04 15.39 -18.88
CA ILE A 184 15.39 14.45 -17.96
C ILE A 184 15.59 14.90 -16.49
N LEU A 185 16.79 15.30 -16.11
CA LEU A 185 17.07 15.79 -14.75
C LEU A 185 16.37 17.11 -14.43
N GLU A 186 16.09 17.94 -15.44
CA GLU A 186 15.26 19.13 -15.25
C GLU A 186 13.80 18.74 -14.94
N GLU A 187 13.26 17.70 -15.59
CA GLU A 187 11.92 17.20 -15.29
C GLU A 187 11.81 16.70 -13.83
N THR A 188 12.89 16.18 -13.24
CA THR A 188 12.88 15.75 -11.83
C THR A 188 12.69 16.90 -10.84
N ARG A 189 12.85 18.15 -11.28
CA ARG A 189 12.64 19.35 -10.47
C ARG A 189 11.18 19.82 -10.48
N THR A 190 10.35 19.26 -11.35
CA THR A 190 8.94 19.66 -11.45
C THR A 190 8.12 19.17 -10.25
N ASP A 191 7.09 19.94 -9.88
CA ASP A 191 6.15 19.56 -8.81
C ASP A 191 5.48 18.22 -9.09
N PHE A 192 5.21 17.92 -10.37
CA PHE A 192 4.59 16.66 -10.76
C PHE A 192 5.49 15.46 -10.49
N PHE A 193 6.77 15.55 -10.87
CA PHE A 193 7.73 14.49 -10.58
C PHE A 193 7.90 14.31 -9.07
N ASN A 194 8.08 15.41 -8.33
CA ASN A 194 8.23 15.38 -6.88
C ASN A 194 7.01 14.76 -6.18
N PHE A 195 5.80 15.10 -6.62
CA PHE A 195 4.57 14.50 -6.13
C PHE A 195 4.54 12.98 -6.38
N ARG A 196 4.83 12.54 -7.62
CA ARG A 196 4.87 11.11 -7.96
C ARG A 196 5.94 10.37 -7.15
N PHE A 197 7.12 10.96 -7.00
CA PHE A 197 8.23 10.40 -6.24
C PHE A 197 7.83 10.20 -4.78
N GLN A 198 7.28 11.22 -4.12
CA GLN A 198 6.82 11.11 -2.73
C GLN A 198 5.71 10.06 -2.60
N MET A 199 4.67 10.16 -3.43
CA MET A 199 3.52 9.25 -3.40
C MET A 199 3.93 7.79 -3.59
N LEU A 200 4.76 7.47 -4.60
CA LEU A 200 5.21 6.11 -4.86
C LEU A 200 6.15 5.58 -3.78
N ASN A 201 7.01 6.43 -3.22
CA ASN A 201 7.83 6.03 -2.08
C ASN A 201 6.93 5.63 -0.89
N THR A 202 5.94 6.46 -0.56
CA THR A 202 5.05 6.19 0.56
C THR A 202 4.22 4.95 0.31
N CYS A 203 3.71 4.75 -0.90
CA CYS A 203 2.98 3.54 -1.26
C CYS A 203 3.84 2.28 -1.08
N ARG A 204 5.09 2.29 -1.60
CA ARG A 204 6.00 1.16 -1.48
C ARG A 204 6.35 0.87 -0.01
N ALA A 205 6.65 1.90 0.77
CA ALA A 205 6.94 1.74 2.20
C ALA A 205 5.76 1.12 2.97
N ALA A 206 4.54 1.52 2.63
CA ALA A 206 3.30 1.00 3.18
C ALA A 206 2.77 -0.24 2.43
N SER A 207 3.61 -0.96 1.68
CA SER A 207 3.23 -2.17 0.90
C SER A 207 4.22 -3.31 1.06
N ILE A 208 4.86 -3.43 2.22
CA ILE A 208 5.75 -4.53 2.53
C ILE A 208 5.18 -5.29 3.73
N LYS A 209 5.13 -6.62 3.64
CA LYS A 209 4.71 -7.52 4.72
C LYS A 209 5.74 -8.60 5.01
N HIS A 210 5.66 -9.19 6.20
CA HIS A 210 6.43 -10.39 6.51
C HIS A 210 6.00 -11.55 5.61
N SER A 211 6.93 -12.43 5.21
CA SER A 211 6.66 -13.56 4.30
C SER A 211 5.60 -14.54 4.80
N ASP A 212 5.35 -14.60 6.11
CA ASP A 212 4.29 -15.45 6.68
C ASP A 212 2.90 -15.07 6.17
N TRP A 213 2.71 -13.82 5.74
CA TRP A 213 1.47 -13.30 5.17
C TRP A 213 1.37 -13.47 3.65
N ALA A 214 2.37 -14.08 2.99
CA ALA A 214 2.41 -14.21 1.52
C ALA A 214 1.21 -14.97 0.94
N HIS A 215 0.60 -15.85 1.73
CA HIS A 215 -0.58 -16.62 1.35
C HIS A 215 -1.83 -15.75 1.11
N GLU A 216 -1.84 -14.50 1.58
CA GLU A 216 -2.94 -13.55 1.32
C GLU A 216 -2.96 -13.06 -0.13
N ASN A 217 -1.78 -13.00 -0.78
CA ASN A 217 -1.56 -12.37 -2.09
C ASN A 217 -2.28 -11.01 -2.18
N GLU A 218 -1.92 -10.14 -1.24
CA GLU A 218 -2.64 -8.90 -0.95
C GLU A 218 -2.39 -7.83 -2.02
N VAL A 219 -3.48 -7.14 -2.36
CA VAL A 219 -3.45 -5.89 -3.11
C VAL A 219 -3.95 -4.78 -2.19
N ARG A 220 -3.17 -3.71 -2.08
CA ARG A 220 -3.50 -2.52 -1.30
C ARG A 220 -3.97 -1.40 -2.19
N PHE A 221 -4.96 -0.67 -1.69
CA PHE A 221 -5.35 0.62 -2.21
C PHE A 221 -4.95 1.67 -1.19
N ILE A 222 -4.06 2.57 -1.58
CA ILE A 222 -3.45 3.54 -0.66
C ILE A 222 -3.96 4.94 -0.95
N THR A 223 -4.42 5.64 0.09
CA THR A 223 -4.80 7.06 0.07
C THR A 223 -3.79 7.90 0.84
N PRO A 224 -3.69 9.22 0.57
CA PRO A 224 -2.80 10.11 1.31
C PRO A 224 -3.09 10.20 2.81
N ARG A 225 -4.33 9.88 3.23
CA ARG A 225 -4.76 9.92 4.63
C ARG A 225 -5.68 8.75 4.96
N ALA A 226 -5.51 8.18 6.14
CA ALA A 226 -6.43 7.22 6.71
C ALA A 226 -7.80 7.83 7.01
N GLY A 227 -8.84 6.99 6.94
CA GLY A 227 -10.21 7.35 7.25
C GLY A 227 -11.24 6.80 6.26
N PRO A 228 -12.52 7.16 6.46
CA PRO A 228 -13.61 6.73 5.60
C PRO A 228 -13.58 7.47 4.26
N VAL A 229 -13.74 6.72 3.17
CA VAL A 229 -13.90 7.26 1.82
C VAL A 229 -15.27 6.83 1.28
N PRO A 230 -16.17 7.76 0.94
CA PRO A 230 -17.53 7.44 0.48
C PRO A 230 -17.49 6.98 -0.98
N ILE A 231 -17.17 5.70 -1.19
CA ILE A 231 -16.91 5.11 -2.50
C ILE A 231 -17.62 3.77 -2.72
N ILE A 232 -18.12 3.10 -1.68
CA ILE A 232 -18.60 1.71 -1.76
C ILE A 232 -19.69 1.53 -2.80
N LYS A 233 -20.65 2.47 -2.87
CA LYS A 233 -21.74 2.43 -3.84
C LYS A 233 -21.26 2.43 -5.30
N ASP A 234 -20.08 3.01 -5.55
CA ASP A 234 -19.55 3.20 -6.90
C ASP A 234 -18.63 2.03 -7.31
N ILE A 235 -18.07 1.30 -6.35
CA ILE A 235 -17.10 0.21 -6.59
C ILE A 235 -17.63 -1.19 -6.30
N LEU A 236 -18.66 -1.34 -5.46
CA LEU A 236 -19.20 -2.67 -5.11
C LEU A 236 -19.91 -3.29 -6.31
N LYS A 237 -19.51 -4.51 -6.67
CA LYS A 237 -20.10 -5.25 -7.79
C LYS A 237 -20.90 -6.46 -7.34
N ARG A 238 -20.34 -7.25 -6.43
CA ARG A 238 -20.94 -8.49 -5.95
C ARG A 238 -20.62 -8.72 -4.48
N VAL A 239 -21.49 -9.46 -3.81
CA VAL A 239 -21.29 -9.92 -2.43
C VAL A 239 -21.40 -11.44 -2.42
N TYR A 240 -20.35 -12.11 -1.95
CA TYR A 240 -20.32 -13.53 -1.68
C TYR A 240 -20.52 -13.80 -0.20
N PHE A 241 -21.17 -14.91 0.11
CA PHE A 241 -21.35 -15.41 1.47
C PHE A 241 -21.45 -16.94 1.42
N VAL A 242 -21.04 -17.59 2.51
CA VAL A 242 -21.16 -19.04 2.64
C VAL A 242 -22.48 -19.34 3.34
N ARG A 243 -23.29 -20.22 2.74
CA ARG A 243 -24.52 -20.70 3.38
C ARG A 243 -24.16 -21.72 4.46
N THR A 244 -24.23 -21.32 5.72
CA THR A 244 -23.99 -22.18 6.89
C THR A 244 -25.21 -23.01 7.31
N GLY A 245 -26.37 -22.79 6.66
CA GLY A 245 -27.66 -23.36 7.05
C GLY A 245 -28.18 -24.52 6.20
N ALA A 246 -27.35 -25.19 5.41
CA ALA A 246 -27.74 -26.47 4.82
C ALA A 246 -27.31 -27.59 5.76
N SER A 247 -28.11 -27.84 6.80
CA SER A 247 -28.26 -29.21 7.27
C SER A 247 -28.70 -30.01 6.05
N TYR A 248 -27.76 -30.71 5.41
CA TYR A 248 -28.15 -31.92 4.70
C TYR A 248 -28.84 -32.77 5.75
N ALA A 249 -30.17 -32.81 5.68
CA ALA A 249 -30.94 -33.83 6.36
C ALA A 249 -30.45 -35.16 5.79
N MET A 250 -29.40 -35.71 6.39
CA MET A 250 -29.06 -37.11 6.31
C MET A 250 -30.21 -37.86 6.99
N ASN A 251 -31.32 -38.00 6.26
CA ASN A 251 -32.30 -39.05 6.52
C ASN A 251 -31.57 -40.38 6.33
N GLY A 252 -31.00 -40.92 7.42
CA GLY A 252 -30.23 -42.14 7.33
C GLY A 252 -29.56 -42.56 8.63
N ARG A 253 -30.36 -43.06 9.57
CA ARG A 253 -29.97 -43.86 10.76
C ARG A 253 -29.23 -43.10 11.87
N GLN A 254 -30.02 -42.65 12.85
CA GLN A 254 -29.60 -42.66 14.24
C GLN A 254 -29.09 -44.07 14.60
N ARG A 255 -27.79 -44.21 14.87
CA ARG A 255 -27.33 -45.22 15.82
C ARG A 255 -27.10 -44.51 17.14
N ASN A 256 -27.87 -44.95 18.13
CA ASN A 256 -27.60 -44.70 19.54
C ASN A 256 -26.16 -45.10 19.87
N VAL A 257 -25.36 -44.14 20.34
CA VAL A 257 -24.27 -44.44 21.26
C VAL A 257 -24.44 -43.50 22.44
N ARG A 258 -24.89 -44.08 23.55
CA ARG A 258 -24.92 -43.46 24.86
C ARG A 258 -23.49 -43.32 25.39
N SER A 259 -23.27 -42.18 26.04
CA SER A 259 -22.43 -41.90 27.22
C SER A 259 -20.99 -42.43 27.28
N ASP A 260 -20.04 -41.51 27.42
CA ASP A 260 -19.22 -41.32 28.62
C ASP A 260 -18.53 -39.95 28.52
N ALA A 261 -18.95 -38.95 29.30
CA ALA A 261 -18.44 -38.61 30.63
C ALA A 261 -17.09 -37.86 30.60
N ASN A 262 -17.17 -36.57 30.97
CA ASN A 262 -16.20 -35.80 31.77
C ASN A 262 -14.70 -36.09 31.62
N ARG A 263 -13.94 -35.12 31.08
CA ARG A 263 -12.69 -34.65 31.71
C ARG A 263 -12.15 -33.37 31.07
N TYR A 264 -11.60 -32.51 31.93
CA TYR A 264 -10.90 -31.23 31.69
C TYR A 264 -11.84 -30.03 31.43
N GLY A 265 -12.04 -29.07 32.34
CA GLY A 265 -11.17 -28.58 33.40
C GLY A 265 -10.71 -27.17 33.03
N ALA A 266 -11.41 -26.17 33.55
CA ALA A 266 -11.13 -24.75 33.38
C ALA A 266 -9.77 -24.33 33.97
N HIS A 267 -9.05 -23.41 33.32
CA HIS A 267 -8.22 -22.36 33.95
C HIS A 267 -7.49 -21.50 32.89
N HIS A 268 -7.80 -20.20 32.85
CA HIS A 268 -6.88 -19.03 32.70
C HIS A 268 -7.71 -17.81 32.27
N LYS A 269 -8.08 -16.90 33.17
CA LYS A 269 -7.32 -15.75 33.73
C LYS A 269 -6.76 -14.79 32.68
N ASP A 270 -7.58 -13.76 32.46
CA ASP A 270 -7.34 -12.42 31.95
C ASP A 270 -6.15 -11.72 32.65
N PRO A 271 -5.27 -11.00 31.93
CA PRO A 271 -4.51 -9.91 32.52
C PRO A 271 -4.74 -8.58 31.81
N ALA A 272 -5.21 -7.62 32.62
CA ALA A 272 -5.24 -6.19 32.36
C ALA A 272 -3.85 -5.63 31.95
N ARG A 273 -3.83 -4.76 30.94
CA ARG A 273 -2.68 -3.89 30.64
C ARG A 273 -2.95 -2.47 31.16
N GLN A 274 -2.06 -1.99 32.03
CA GLN A 274 -1.89 -0.57 32.33
C GLN A 274 -1.04 0.13 31.25
N PRO A 275 -1.25 1.44 31.01
CA PRO A 275 -0.48 2.21 30.01
C PRO A 275 0.85 2.71 30.58
N GLN A 276 1.92 2.62 29.79
CA GLN A 276 3.20 3.29 30.06
C GLN A 276 3.27 4.65 29.36
N ALA A 277 3.98 5.58 30.02
CA ALA A 277 4.09 6.99 29.71
C ALA A 277 4.96 7.29 28.47
N HIS A 278 4.57 8.32 27.72
CA HIS A 278 5.38 8.98 26.68
C HIS A 278 6.33 10.02 27.29
N PRO A 279 7.58 10.14 26.80
CA PRO A 279 8.36 11.35 26.94
C PRO A 279 8.02 12.39 25.85
N GLN A 280 8.17 13.65 26.24
CA GLN A 280 7.77 14.88 25.55
C GLN A 280 8.80 15.40 24.53
N ASN A 281 8.25 16.04 23.50
CA ASN A 281 8.70 17.23 22.75
C ASN A 281 9.98 17.18 21.89
N CYS A 282 9.77 16.98 20.59
CA CYS A 282 10.44 17.76 19.53
C CYS A 282 9.37 18.59 18.80
N LEU A 283 9.59 19.90 18.68
CA LEU A 283 8.69 20.83 18.00
C LEU A 283 8.68 20.56 16.47
N PRO A 284 7.52 20.37 15.84
CA PRO A 284 7.45 20.34 14.38
C PRO A 284 7.39 21.77 13.81
N THR A 285 8.23 22.03 12.82
CA THR A 285 8.04 23.14 11.88
C THR A 285 6.86 22.82 10.96
N ASP A 286 6.03 23.84 10.67
CA ASP A 286 4.79 23.71 9.91
C ASP A 286 5.00 23.02 8.56
N PRO A 287 4.33 21.89 8.26
CA PRO A 287 4.29 21.36 6.92
C PRO A 287 3.43 22.28 6.06
N THR A 288 4.07 22.89 5.05
CA THR A 288 3.40 23.69 4.03
C THR A 288 2.22 22.90 3.44
N PRO A 289 0.98 23.40 3.48
CA PRO A 289 -0.16 22.66 2.95
C PRO A 289 0.00 22.51 1.43
N LEU A 290 -0.07 21.26 0.95
CA LEU A 290 -0.22 20.91 -0.46
C LEU A 290 -1.46 21.63 -1.02
N ARG A 291 -1.25 22.80 -1.63
CA ARG A 291 -2.30 23.57 -2.30
C ARG A 291 -2.65 22.88 -3.63
N ASN A 292 -3.91 22.49 -3.77
CA ASN A 292 -4.60 22.15 -5.02
C ASN A 292 -3.98 21.05 -5.92
N SER A 293 -3.98 19.80 -5.44
CA SER A 293 -3.61 18.60 -6.21
C SER A 293 -4.79 17.85 -6.86
N ARG A 294 -5.70 18.57 -7.54
CA ARG A 294 -6.96 17.97 -8.07
C ARG A 294 -6.84 17.25 -9.44
N GLN A 295 -5.68 17.15 -10.10
CA GLN A 295 -5.59 16.56 -11.45
C GLN A 295 -4.27 15.80 -11.78
N PHE A 296 -3.74 14.97 -10.87
CA PHE A 296 -2.38 14.40 -11.06
C PHE A 296 -2.28 12.90 -11.38
N LEU A 297 -3.37 12.20 -11.68
CA LEU A 297 -3.27 10.78 -12.13
C LEU A 297 -3.23 10.62 -13.66
N ALA A 298 -3.34 11.68 -14.43
CA ALA A 298 -3.09 11.68 -15.87
C ALA A 298 -2.21 12.88 -16.23
N ARG A 299 -1.07 12.64 -16.90
CA ARG A 299 -0.18 13.70 -17.40
C ARG A 299 -0.99 14.59 -18.36
N PRO A 300 -1.16 15.90 -18.12
CA PRO A 300 -1.69 16.77 -19.16
C PRO A 300 -0.71 16.73 -20.34
N ALA A 301 -1.19 16.39 -21.53
CA ALA A 301 -0.37 16.41 -22.74
C ALA A 301 0.15 17.84 -22.95
N ARG A 302 1.43 18.09 -22.63
CA ARG A 302 2.09 19.33 -23.03
C ARG A 302 2.29 19.25 -24.54
N ARG A 303 1.69 20.20 -25.26
CA ARG A 303 1.95 20.44 -26.69
C ARG A 303 3.32 21.07 -26.86
#